data_AF-W0IZT7-F1
#
_entry.id   AF-W0IZT7-F1
#
_cell.length_a   1.000
_cell.length_b   1.000
_cell.length_c   1.000
_cell.angle_alpha   90.00
_cell.angle_beta   90.00
_cell.angle_gamma   90.00
#
_symmetry.space_group_name_H-M   'P 1'
#
loop_
_entity.id
_entity.type
_entity.pdbx_description
1 polymer ?
#
loop_
_entity_poly.entity_id
_entity_poly.type
_entity_poly.pdbx_seq_one_letter_code
_entity_poly.pdbx_strand_id
1 'polypeptide(L)'
;MSGALDPPPPARIPCAHCGLPVRVRRPEPGRRYYCCTGCSFLGNLPAGATAGQFPVTRDLLVLLATGFVFFNQLLCALFAFLVRDDGRAALADRLQLVSLGLGVAVALVLLVSQWRSGARGWRDLLVFLATGALLGSAVALRMTFPGVVATTLLVIWSTRGFLRGALRKKPSVTKSPEGG
;
A
#
# COMPACT_ATOMS: atom_id res chain seq x y z
N MET A 1 21.65 -11.67 -39.92
CA MET A 1 22.48 -11.33 -38.75
C MET A 1 21.70 -10.33 -37.91
N SER A 2 20.90 -10.85 -36.97
CA SER A 2 20.08 -10.02 -36.08
C SER A 2 20.96 -9.54 -34.93
N GLY A 3 21.53 -8.34 -35.07
CA GLY A 3 22.23 -7.68 -33.97
C GLY A 3 21.24 -7.39 -32.85
N ALA A 4 21.25 -8.22 -31.80
CA ALA A 4 20.51 -7.95 -30.58
C ALA A 4 21.11 -6.68 -29.95
N LEU A 5 20.48 -5.54 -30.20
CA LEU A 5 20.79 -4.29 -29.51
C LEU A 5 20.54 -4.52 -28.02
N ASP A 6 21.62 -4.45 -27.23
CA ASP A 6 21.53 -4.53 -25.78
C ASP A 6 20.49 -3.53 -25.28
N PRO A 7 19.57 -3.93 -24.39
CA PRO A 7 18.58 -3.02 -23.87
C PRO A 7 19.29 -1.89 -23.11
N PRO A 8 18.86 -0.63 -23.28
CA PRO A 8 19.49 0.49 -22.60
C PRO A 8 19.46 0.29 -21.08
N PRO A 9 20.50 0.75 -20.36
CA PRO A 9 20.56 0.61 -18.92
C PRO A 9 19.39 1.34 -18.26
N PRO A 10 18.85 0.84 -17.13
CA PRO A 10 17.73 1.46 -16.45
C PRO A 10 18.11 2.86 -15.93
N ALA A 11 17.28 3.86 -16.24
CA ALA A 11 17.44 5.22 -15.77
C ALA A 11 17.03 5.36 -14.29
N ARG A 12 17.63 6.29 -13.56
CA ARG A 12 17.23 6.67 -12.20
C ARG A 12 16.44 7.99 -12.25
N ILE A 13 15.16 7.93 -11.91
CA ILE A 13 14.25 9.07 -11.89
C ILE A 13 13.82 9.30 -10.44
N PRO A 14 13.80 10.54 -9.93
CA PRO A 14 13.29 10.80 -8.58
C PRO A 14 11.80 10.45 -8.49
N CYS A 15 11.40 9.84 -7.38
CA CYS A 15 10.00 9.64 -7.04
C CYS A 15 9.29 10.99 -6.97
N ALA A 16 8.18 11.14 -7.71
CA ALA A 16 7.43 12.39 -7.80
C ALA A 16 6.85 12.87 -6.45
N HIS A 17 6.77 12.00 -5.45
CA HIS A 17 6.27 12.35 -4.12
C HIS A 17 7.38 12.54 -3.07
N CYS A 18 8.25 11.53 -2.88
CA CYS A 18 9.24 11.56 -1.79
C CYS A 18 10.68 11.87 -2.24
N GLY A 19 10.93 11.95 -3.55
CA GLY A 19 12.25 12.25 -4.13
C GLY A 19 13.27 11.10 -4.10
N LEU A 20 12.92 9.91 -3.60
CA LEU A 20 13.82 8.75 -3.65
C LEU A 20 14.08 8.29 -5.09
N PRO A 21 15.31 7.85 -5.43
CA PRO A 21 15.62 7.40 -6.77
C PRO A 21 14.89 6.09 -7.10
N VAL A 22 14.13 6.08 -8.19
CA VAL A 22 13.42 4.92 -8.74
C VAL A 22 14.11 4.48 -10.02
N ARG A 23 14.35 3.18 -10.18
CA ARG A 23 14.89 2.62 -11.42
C ARG A 23 13.75 2.35 -12.40
N VAL A 24 13.84 2.92 -13.60
CA VAL A 24 12.84 2.78 -14.65
C VAL A 24 13.55 2.33 -15.93
N ARG A 25 13.08 1.23 -16.52
CA ARG A 25 13.70 0.66 -17.73
C ARG A 25 13.51 1.56 -18.96
N ARG A 26 12.34 2.21 -19.06
CA ARG A 26 12.02 3.14 -20.14
C ARG A 26 11.22 4.33 -19.56
N PRO A 27 11.85 5.49 -19.35
CA PRO A 27 11.14 6.71 -18.99
C PRO A 27 10.18 7.08 -20.13
N GLU A 28 8.93 7.39 -19.79
CA GLU A 28 7.96 7.99 -20.68
C GLU A 28 7.89 9.49 -20.35
N PRO A 29 8.05 10.38 -21.35
CA PRO A 29 7.96 11.82 -21.11
C PRO A 29 6.56 12.17 -20.57
N GLY A 30 6.51 13.03 -19.55
CA GLY A 30 5.25 13.46 -18.92
C GLY A 30 4.67 12.49 -17.86
N ARG A 31 5.22 11.27 -17.73
CA ARG A 31 4.73 10.31 -16.73
C ARG A 31 5.37 10.55 -15.35
N ARG A 32 4.55 10.52 -14.30
CA ARG A 32 5.01 10.54 -12.90
C ARG A 32 5.41 9.13 -12.45
N TYR A 33 6.52 9.02 -11.74
CA TYR A 33 7.04 7.76 -11.21
C TYR A 33 7.04 7.76 -9.69
N TYR A 34 6.69 6.63 -9.08
CA TYR A 34 6.56 6.49 -7.63
C TYR A 34 7.34 5.29 -7.11
N CYS A 35 7.97 5.44 -5.94
CA CYS A 35 8.80 4.40 -5.33
C CYS A 35 8.00 3.35 -4.52
N CYS A 36 6.71 3.58 -4.29
CA CYS A 36 5.80 2.69 -3.57
C CYS A 36 4.34 3.12 -3.83
N THR A 37 3.40 2.24 -3.50
CA THR A 37 1.95 2.48 -3.56
C THR A 37 1.52 3.69 -2.73
N GLY A 38 2.03 3.84 -1.50
CA GLY A 38 1.71 5.01 -0.68
C GLY A 38 2.08 6.34 -1.35
N CYS A 39 3.22 6.39 -2.04
CA CYS A 39 3.64 7.59 -2.78
C CYS A 39 2.76 7.85 -4.01
N SER A 40 2.28 6.82 -4.72
CA SER A 40 1.39 7.02 -5.87
C SER A 40 0.02 7.52 -5.44
N PHE A 41 -0.57 6.93 -4.39
CA PHE A 41 -1.83 7.41 -3.83
C PHE A 41 -1.76 8.88 -3.43
N LEU A 42 -0.74 9.27 -2.66
CA LEU A 42 -0.59 10.66 -2.20
C LEU A 42 -0.24 11.63 -3.32
N GLY A 43 0.53 11.19 -4.31
CA GLY A 43 0.90 12.03 -5.46
C GLY A 43 -0.26 12.31 -6.41
N ASN A 44 -1.35 11.54 -6.31
CA ASN A 44 -2.58 11.71 -7.08
C ASN A 44 -3.72 12.33 -6.26
N LEU A 45 -3.55 12.45 -4.94
CA LEU A 45 -4.48 13.22 -4.12
C LEU A 45 -4.28 14.71 -4.44
N PRO A 46 -5.36 15.42 -4.82
CA PRO A 46 -5.27 16.83 -5.14
C PRO A 46 -4.83 17.62 -3.90
N ALA A 47 -3.69 18.31 -4.03
CA ALA A 47 -3.17 19.21 -3.01
C ALA A 47 -3.83 20.57 -3.20
N GLY A 48 -4.78 20.89 -2.32
CA GLY A 48 -5.58 22.11 -2.42
C GLY A 48 -7.01 21.78 -2.76
N ALA A 49 -7.80 21.40 -1.75
CA ALA A 49 -9.23 21.60 -1.83
C ALA A 49 -9.44 23.11 -1.97
N THR A 50 -9.74 23.58 -3.18
CA THR A 50 -10.38 24.87 -3.37
C THR A 50 -11.60 24.88 -2.45
N ALA A 51 -11.68 25.89 -1.58
CA ALA A 51 -12.58 25.96 -0.43
C ALA A 51 -13.98 25.38 -0.73
N GLY A 52 -14.30 24.21 -0.16
CA GLY A 52 -15.66 23.66 -0.12
C GLY A 52 -15.93 22.38 -0.90
N GLN A 53 -15.06 21.92 -1.81
CA GLN A 53 -15.24 20.62 -2.48
C GLN A 53 -14.18 19.63 -2.02
N PHE A 54 -14.61 18.55 -1.35
CA PHE A 54 -13.77 17.37 -1.16
C PHE A 54 -13.69 16.62 -2.50
N PRO A 55 -12.55 16.63 -3.19
CA PRO A 55 -12.45 15.98 -4.48
C PRO A 55 -12.49 14.46 -4.28
N VAL A 56 -13.61 13.85 -4.68
CA VAL A 56 -13.78 12.40 -4.69
C VAL A 56 -12.96 11.82 -5.84
N THR A 57 -11.69 11.54 -5.59
CA THR A 57 -10.83 10.86 -6.55
C THR A 57 -10.96 9.34 -6.43
N ARG A 58 -10.72 8.62 -7.53
CA ARG A 58 -10.69 7.15 -7.53
C ARG A 58 -9.71 6.59 -6.49
N ASP A 59 -8.57 7.26 -6.34
CA ASP A 59 -7.53 6.87 -5.40
C ASP A 59 -7.96 7.03 -3.93
N LEU A 60 -8.71 8.10 -3.62
CA LEU A 60 -9.32 8.29 -2.31
C LEU A 60 -10.35 7.19 -2.00
N LEU A 61 -11.22 6.87 -2.97
CA LEU A 61 -12.20 5.78 -2.82
C LEU A 61 -11.53 4.42 -2.61
N VAL A 62 -10.47 4.12 -3.36
CA VAL A 62 -9.70 2.88 -3.19
C VAL A 62 -9.04 2.84 -1.81
N LEU A 63 -8.46 3.94 -1.34
CA LEU A 63 -7.85 4.02 -0.02
C LEU A 63 -8.89 3.80 1.09
N LEU A 64 -10.05 4.46 0.98
CA LEU A 64 -11.14 4.33 1.95
C LEU A 64 -11.72 2.92 1.97
N ALA A 65 -11.98 2.34 0.78
CA ALA A 65 -12.45 0.96 0.66
C ALA A 65 -11.43 -0.02 1.24
N THR A 66 -10.14 0.17 0.96
CA THR A 66 -9.07 -0.68 1.53
C THR A 66 -9.03 -0.56 3.05
N GLY A 67 -9.12 0.65 3.59
CA GLY A 67 -9.18 0.90 5.03
C GLY A 67 -10.41 0.25 5.68
N PHE A 68 -11.57 0.35 5.05
CA PHE A 68 -12.80 -0.29 5.51
C PHE A 68 -12.68 -1.82 5.52
N VAL A 69 -12.18 -2.42 4.43
CA VAL A 69 -11.98 -3.88 4.34
C VAL A 69 -10.97 -4.35 5.40
N PHE A 70 -9.87 -3.62 5.59
CA PHE A 70 -8.87 -3.93 6.61
C PHE A 70 -9.43 -3.81 8.04
N PHE A 71 -10.21 -2.77 8.33
CA PHE A 71 -10.87 -2.62 9.62
C PHE A 71 -11.84 -3.79 9.89
N ASN A 72 -12.65 -4.18 8.90
CA ASN A 72 -13.55 -5.33 9.01
C ASN A 72 -12.77 -6.65 9.19
N GLN A 73 -11.61 -6.81 8.54
CA GLN A 73 -10.74 -7.97 8.78
C GLN A 73 -10.36 -8.08 10.27
N LEU A 74 -9.93 -6.97 10.89
CA LEU A 74 -9.55 -6.92 12.29
C LEU A 74 -10.73 -7.19 13.22
N LEU A 75 -11.90 -6.60 12.93
CA LEU A 75 -13.12 -6.86 13.70
C LEU A 75 -13.52 -8.34 13.63
N CYS A 76 -13.55 -8.95 12.45
CA CYS A 76 -13.86 -10.37 12.31
C CYS A 76 -12.86 -11.26 13.06
N ALA A 77 -11.57 -10.92 13.03
CA ALA A 77 -10.56 -11.65 13.80
C ALA A 77 -10.78 -11.52 15.31
N LEU A 78 -11.11 -10.33 15.80
CA LEU A 78 -11.39 -10.06 17.21
C LEU A 78 -12.66 -10.79 17.67
N PHE A 79 -13.75 -10.71 16.91
CA PHE A 79 -14.98 -11.45 17.22
C PHE A 79 -14.79 -12.96 17.15
N ALA A 80 -13.99 -13.46 16.21
CA ALA A 80 -13.67 -14.88 16.16
C ALA A 80 -12.95 -15.35 17.44
N PHE A 81 -12.10 -14.50 18.03
CA PHE A 81 -11.46 -14.79 19.31
C PHE A 81 -12.48 -14.78 20.46
N LEU A 82 -13.27 -13.71 20.59
CA LEU A 82 -14.28 -13.57 21.66
C LEU A 82 -15.33 -14.69 21.65
N VAL A 83 -15.88 -15.01 20.47
CA VAL A 83 -16.96 -16.00 20.30
C VAL A 83 -16.45 -17.43 20.52
N ARG A 84 -15.14 -17.66 20.40
CA ARG A 84 -14.54 -18.97 20.66
C ARG A 84 -14.58 -19.32 22.15
N ASP A 85 -14.41 -18.32 23.02
CA ASP A 85 -14.48 -18.48 24.47
C ASP A 85 -15.92 -18.78 24.94
N ASP A 86 -16.92 -18.27 24.22
CA ASP A 86 -18.35 -18.54 24.46
C ASP A 86 -18.83 -19.93 23.98
N GLY A 87 -17.92 -20.82 23.57
CA GLY A 87 -18.25 -22.18 23.11
C GLY A 87 -18.90 -22.25 21.72
N ARG A 88 -18.99 -21.13 20.98
CA ARG A 88 -19.62 -21.06 19.65
C ARG A 88 -18.61 -21.32 18.52
N ALA A 89 -17.99 -22.50 18.55
CA ALA A 89 -16.88 -22.86 17.65
C ALA A 89 -17.18 -22.71 16.15
N ALA A 90 -18.39 -23.07 15.70
CA ALA A 90 -18.77 -22.97 14.29
C ALA A 90 -18.88 -21.51 13.78
N LEU A 91 -19.35 -20.59 14.63
CA LEU A 91 -19.42 -19.17 14.29
C LEU A 91 -18.02 -18.56 14.27
N ALA A 92 -17.17 -18.93 15.24
CA ALA A 92 -15.78 -18.52 15.26
C ALA A 92 -15.05 -18.92 13.97
N ASP A 93 -15.15 -20.18 13.53
CA ASP A 93 -14.51 -20.67 12.29
C ASP A 93 -14.96 -19.88 11.04
N ARG A 94 -16.27 -19.55 10.94
CA ARG A 94 -16.78 -18.70 9.85
C ARG A 94 -16.19 -17.29 9.89
N LEU A 95 -16.13 -16.67 11.06
CA LEU A 95 -15.53 -15.33 11.24
C LEU A 95 -14.03 -15.33 10.92
N GLN A 96 -13.31 -16.40 11.28
CA GLN A 96 -11.90 -16.58 10.92
C GLN A 96 -11.72 -16.65 9.40
N LEU A 97 -12.53 -17.44 8.70
CA LEU A 97 -12.48 -17.55 7.24
C LEU A 97 -12.82 -16.21 6.56
N VAL A 98 -13.84 -15.50 7.05
CA VAL A 98 -14.18 -14.16 6.55
C VAL A 98 -13.02 -13.19 6.76
N SER A 99 -12.40 -13.18 7.93
CA SER A 99 -11.22 -12.35 8.21
C SER A 99 -10.06 -12.66 7.25
N LEU A 100 -9.74 -13.93 7.04
CA LEU A 100 -8.69 -14.33 6.09
C LEU A 100 -9.03 -13.92 4.66
N GLY A 101 -10.29 -14.08 4.23
CA GLY A 101 -10.77 -13.65 2.92
C GLY A 101 -10.63 -12.14 2.71
N LEU A 102 -11.00 -11.33 3.71
CA LEU A 102 -10.79 -9.88 3.69
C LEU A 102 -9.30 -9.52 3.61
N GLY A 103 -8.45 -10.26 4.34
CA GLY A 103 -7.00 -10.08 4.28
C GLY A 103 -6.40 -10.33 2.89
N VAL A 104 -6.85 -11.39 2.21
CA VAL A 104 -6.49 -11.66 0.81
C VAL A 104 -6.97 -10.54 -0.10
N ALA A 105 -8.20 -10.04 0.09
CA ALA A 105 -8.73 -8.93 -0.70
C ALA A 105 -7.88 -7.66 -0.57
N VAL A 106 -7.47 -7.28 0.65
CA VAL A 106 -6.55 -6.14 0.89
C VAL A 106 -5.22 -6.35 0.15
N ALA A 107 -4.62 -7.54 0.27
CA ALA A 107 -3.35 -7.84 -0.38
C ALA A 107 -3.45 -7.72 -1.92
N LEU A 108 -4.53 -8.22 -2.52
CA LEU A 108 -4.77 -8.13 -3.96
C LEU A 108 -4.98 -6.69 -4.42
N VAL A 109 -5.75 -5.88 -3.70
CA VAL A 109 -5.95 -4.46 -4.03
C VAL A 109 -4.63 -3.70 -4.01
N LEU A 110 -3.79 -3.94 -3.00
CA LEU A 110 -2.46 -3.32 -2.90
C LEU A 110 -1.53 -3.79 -4.04
N LEU A 111 -1.56 -5.08 -4.39
CA LEU A 111 -0.78 -5.63 -5.50
C LEU A 111 -1.18 -5.02 -6.84
N VAL A 112 -2.48 -4.92 -7.12
CA VAL A 112 -3.01 -4.31 -8.35
C VAL A 112 -2.66 -2.82 -8.41
N SER A 113 -2.80 -2.10 -7.29
CA SER A 113 -2.40 -0.69 -7.21
C SER A 113 -0.90 -0.51 -7.46
N GLN A 114 -0.07 -1.38 -6.90
CA GLN A 114 1.38 -1.39 -7.10
C GLN A 114 1.74 -1.61 -8.57
N TRP A 115 1.10 -2.60 -9.20
CA TRP A 115 1.31 -2.91 -10.61
C TRP A 115 0.94 -1.72 -11.50
N ARG A 116 -0.24 -1.11 -11.28
CA ARG A 116 -0.71 0.04 -12.06
C ARG A 116 0.19 1.26 -11.90
N SER A 117 0.71 1.47 -10.68
CA SER A 117 1.62 2.57 -10.36
C SER A 117 3.04 2.36 -10.94
N GLY A 118 3.36 1.16 -11.45
CA GLY A 118 4.69 0.83 -11.97
C GLY A 118 5.76 0.74 -10.88
N ALA A 119 5.38 0.69 -9.60
CA ALA A 119 6.30 0.58 -8.47
C ALA A 119 6.83 -0.86 -8.37
N ARG A 120 7.78 -1.23 -9.23
CA ARG A 120 8.29 -2.61 -9.35
C ARG A 120 9.67 -2.78 -8.70
N GLY A 121 9.76 -2.52 -7.41
CA GLY A 121 10.98 -2.81 -6.63
C GLY A 121 11.07 -4.30 -6.29
N TRP A 122 12.27 -4.90 -6.40
CA TRP A 122 12.51 -6.28 -5.94
C TRP A 122 12.11 -6.50 -4.48
N ARG A 123 12.36 -5.49 -3.62
CA ARG A 123 11.93 -5.51 -2.21
C ARG A 123 10.43 -5.60 -2.04
N ASP A 124 9.66 -4.96 -2.93
CA ASP A 124 8.21 -5.01 -2.86
C ASP A 124 7.68 -6.38 -3.32
N LEU A 125 8.29 -6.96 -4.36
CA LEU A 125 7.99 -8.33 -4.76
C LEU A 125 8.25 -9.32 -3.62
N LEU A 126 9.39 -9.22 -2.94
CA LEU A 126 9.70 -10.08 -1.80
C LEU A 126 8.67 -9.95 -0.68
N VAL A 127 8.23 -8.72 -0.35
CA VAL A 127 7.20 -8.52 0.67
C VAL A 127 5.86 -9.09 0.22
N PHE A 128 5.44 -8.92 -1.04
CA PHE A 128 4.22 -9.56 -1.54
C PHE A 128 4.30 -11.09 -1.53
N LEU A 129 5.43 -11.67 -1.89
CA LEU A 129 5.62 -13.12 -1.83
C LEU A 129 5.59 -13.63 -0.38
N ALA A 130 6.27 -12.94 0.54
CA ALA A 130 6.25 -13.29 1.96
C ALA A 130 4.83 -13.15 2.56
N THR A 131 4.13 -12.06 2.28
CA THR A 131 2.74 -11.87 2.72
C THR A 131 1.81 -12.91 2.09
N GLY A 132 1.98 -13.22 0.80
CA GLY A 132 1.21 -14.24 0.11
C GLY A 132 1.43 -15.63 0.71
N ALA A 133 2.68 -15.99 1.01
CA ALA A 133 3.01 -17.25 1.67
C ALA A 133 2.41 -17.33 3.09
N LEU A 134 2.50 -16.26 3.87
CA LEU A 134 1.90 -16.19 5.22
C LEU A 134 0.37 -16.24 5.19
N LEU A 135 -0.28 -15.58 4.22
CA LEU A 135 -1.73 -15.65 4.05
C LEU A 135 -2.16 -17.04 3.57
N GLY A 136 -1.42 -17.64 2.63
CA GLY A 136 -1.66 -18.99 2.15
C GLY A 136 -1.53 -20.03 3.26
N SER A 137 -0.49 -19.93 4.09
CA SER A 137 -0.33 -20.82 5.25
C SER A 137 -1.38 -20.56 6.32
N ALA A 138 -1.74 -19.30 6.58
CA ALA A 138 -2.82 -18.93 7.51
C ALA A 138 -4.17 -19.53 7.08
N VAL A 139 -4.47 -19.53 5.77
CA VAL A 139 -5.67 -20.18 5.21
C VAL A 139 -5.58 -21.70 5.32
N ALA A 140 -4.45 -22.30 4.95
CA ALA A 140 -4.26 -23.76 5.01
C ALA A 140 -4.35 -24.31 6.44
N LEU A 141 -3.75 -23.61 7.40
CA LEU A 141 -3.71 -24.00 8.82
C LEU A 141 -4.91 -23.44 9.62
N ARG A 142 -5.80 -22.67 8.99
CA ARG A 142 -6.90 -21.95 9.65
C ARG A 142 -6.47 -21.13 10.87
N MET A 143 -5.33 -20.46 10.75
CA MET A 143 -4.79 -19.60 11.80
C MET A 143 -5.00 -18.13 11.45
N THR A 144 -5.90 -17.44 12.16
CA THR A 144 -6.22 -16.03 11.85
C THR A 144 -5.11 -15.06 12.21
N PHE A 145 -4.43 -15.28 13.34
CA PHE A 145 -3.37 -14.40 13.85
C PHE A 145 -2.24 -14.14 12.83
N PRO A 146 -1.58 -15.16 12.23
CA PRO A 146 -0.54 -14.91 11.23
C PRO A 146 -1.09 -14.19 9.99
N GLY A 147 -2.33 -14.44 9.59
CA GLY A 147 -2.97 -13.74 8.47
C GLY A 147 -3.18 -12.25 8.75
N VAL A 148 -3.64 -11.90 9.95
CA VAL A 148 -3.80 -10.50 10.39
C VAL A 148 -2.46 -9.78 10.52
N VAL A 149 -1.44 -10.44 11.09
CA VAL A 149 -0.09 -9.89 11.20
C VAL A 149 0.48 -9.62 9.81
N ALA A 150 0.34 -10.57 8.88
CA ALA A 150 0.83 -10.45 7.51
C ALA A 150 0.20 -9.27 6.76
N THR A 151 -1.13 -9.08 6.88
CA THR A 151 -1.81 -7.94 6.22
C THR A 151 -1.49 -6.61 6.88
N THR A 152 -1.39 -6.58 8.21
CA THR A 152 -0.98 -5.37 8.95
C THR A 152 0.40 -4.91 8.53
N LEU A 153 1.38 -5.84 8.47
CA LEU A 153 2.74 -5.53 8.01
C LEU A 153 2.76 -5.07 6.55
N LEU A 154 1.94 -5.67 5.68
CA LEU A 154 1.82 -5.25 4.28
C LEU A 154 1.25 -3.83 4.15
N VAL A 155 0.24 -3.47 4.95
CA VAL A 155 -0.34 -2.11 4.98
C VAL A 155 0.69 -1.10 5.47
N ILE A 156 1.40 -1.40 6.56
CA ILE A 156 2.48 -0.54 7.08
C ILE A 156 3.58 -0.36 6.03
N TRP A 157 3.99 -1.45 5.38
CA TRP A 157 4.99 -1.41 4.32
C TRP A 157 4.53 -0.56 3.12
N SER A 158 3.28 -0.70 2.71
CA SER A 158 2.68 0.04 1.59
C SER A 158 2.58 1.54 1.89
N THR A 159 2.36 1.90 3.15
CA THR A 159 2.25 3.29 3.62
C THR A 159 3.60 3.92 3.97
N ARG A 160 4.73 3.21 3.90
CA ARG A 160 6.08 3.74 4.22
C ARG A 160 6.43 5.06 3.51
N GLY A 161 5.90 5.26 2.30
CA GLY A 161 6.12 6.47 1.51
C GLY A 161 5.50 7.72 2.14
N PHE A 162 4.34 7.56 2.78
CA PHE A 162 3.65 8.60 3.54
C PHE A 162 4.51 9.08 4.71
N LEU A 163 4.97 8.13 5.54
CA LEU A 163 5.77 8.42 6.73
C LEU A 163 7.05 9.19 6.37
N ARG A 164 7.72 8.80 5.28
CA ARG A 164 8.92 9.49 4.79
C ARG A 164 8.63 10.88 4.26
N GLY A 165 7.51 11.08 3.58
CA GLY A 165 7.08 12.39 3.09
C GLY A 165 6.78 13.37 4.22
N ALA A 166 6.08 12.89 5.26
CA ALA A 166 5.79 13.67 6.47
C ALA A 166 7.07 14.11 7.19
N LEU A 167 8.06 13.21 7.32
CA LEU A 167 9.34 13.51 7.98
C LEU A 167 10.23 14.48 7.19
N ARG A 168 10.10 14.53 5.85
CA ARG A 168 10.90 15.44 4.99
C ARG A 168 10.35 16.86 4.92
N LYS A 169 9.05 17.07 5.12
CA LYS A 169 8.46 18.40 5.25
C LYS A 169 8.80 19.01 6.62
N LYS A 170 10.09 19.22 6.92
CA LYS A 170 10.47 20.24 7.89
C LYS A 170 10.21 21.59 7.23
N PRO A 171 9.35 22.46 7.79
CA PRO A 171 9.19 23.79 7.24
C PRO A 171 10.54 24.48 7.35
N SER A 172 11.18 24.76 6.21
CA SER A 172 12.09 25.89 6.13
C SER A 172 11.20 27.12 6.35
N VAL A 173 11.04 27.50 7.61
CA VAL A 173 10.63 28.86 7.98
C VAL A 173 11.79 29.73 7.53
N THR A 174 11.84 30.03 6.23
CA THR A 174 12.49 31.24 5.75
C THR A 174 11.70 32.36 6.37
N LYS A 175 12.16 32.84 7.54
CA LYS A 175 11.87 34.20 7.98
C LYS A 175 12.13 35.07 6.76
N SER A 176 11.06 35.59 6.16
CA SER A 176 11.20 36.71 5.25
C SER A 176 11.86 37.81 6.08
N PRO A 177 13.02 38.36 5.68
CA PRO A 177 13.51 39.55 6.32
C PRO A 177 12.44 40.63 6.07
N GLU A 178 11.74 41.01 7.13
CA GLU A 178 11.08 42.30 7.20
C GLU A 178 12.19 43.35 7.07
N GLY A 179 12.51 43.74 5.83
CA GLY A 179 12.99 45.08 5.53
C GLY A 179 11.78 45.85 5.01
N GLY A 180 11.51 47.07 5.41
CA GLY A 180 12.31 48.09 6.09
C GLY A 180 11.71 49.41 5.66
#